data_AF-B3XVR9-F1
#
_entry.id   AF-B3XVR9-F1
#
_cell.length_a   1.000
_cell.length_b   1.000
_cell.length_c   1.000
_cell.angle_alpha   90.00
_cell.angle_beta   90.00
_cell.angle_gamma   90.00
#
_symmetry.space_group_name_H-M   'P 1'
#
loop_
_entity.id
_entity.type
_entity.pdbx_description
1 polymer ?
#
loop_
_entity_poly.entity_id
_entity_poly.type
_entity_poly.pdbx_seq_one_letter_code
_entity_poly.pdbx_strand_id
1 'polypeptide(L)'
;MIRINNVRILIPLVLFIGILVGAGYEYYSSGNFQVEMMKEVNINQLMALSSIILKNTAAFLLLGLTLIVGKWFIILFFLINGFNIGMFSVHLSIIEFIVLFLPHGIFEYVVFYSESKVFIIDLDGSPSKAWLFKRLGFIYLGLVLAALVEVFITPLIVQYVI
;
A
#
# COMPACT_ATOMS: atom_id res chain seq x y z
N MET A 1 -4.81 -23.50 4.38
CA MET A 1 -4.66 -23.38 2.91
C MET A 1 -5.47 -22.16 2.43
N ILE A 2 -4.82 -21.07 2.01
CA ILE A 2 -5.52 -19.87 1.51
C ILE A 2 -6.08 -20.18 0.12
N ARG A 3 -7.41 -20.20 0.00
CA ARG A 3 -8.13 -20.32 -1.27
C ARG A 3 -8.64 -18.97 -1.71
N ILE A 4 -8.77 -18.76 -3.02
CA ILE A 4 -9.19 -17.48 -3.61
C ILE A 4 -10.50 -16.91 -3.05
N ASN A 5 -11.45 -17.77 -2.66
CA ASN A 5 -12.72 -17.35 -2.07
C ASN A 5 -12.56 -16.69 -0.69
N ASN A 6 -11.54 -17.08 0.07
CA ASN A 6 -11.29 -16.54 1.40
C ASN A 6 -10.52 -15.21 1.33
N VAL A 7 -9.84 -14.93 0.22
CA VAL A 7 -8.98 -13.75 0.01
C VAL A 7 -9.78 -12.44 0.08
N ARG A 8 -11.04 -12.47 -0.36
CA ARG A 8 -11.96 -11.31 -0.33
C ARG A 8 -12.17 -10.73 1.06
N ILE A 9 -12.13 -11.58 2.09
CA ILE A 9 -12.35 -11.18 3.48
C ILE A 9 -11.02 -11.16 4.22
N LEU A 10 -10.16 -12.15 3.97
CA LEU A 10 -8.92 -12.35 4.71
C LEU A 10 -7.91 -11.20 4.51
N ILE A 11 -7.69 -10.73 3.28
CA ILE A 11 -6.74 -9.64 3.04
C ILE A 11 -7.18 -8.33 3.73
N PRO A 12 -8.42 -7.82 3.52
CA PRO A 12 -8.87 -6.63 4.24
C PRO A 12 -8.82 -6.80 5.76
N LEU A 13 -9.21 -7.97 6.27
CA LEU A 13 -9.19 -8.25 7.72
C LEU A 13 -7.76 -8.19 8.28
N VAL A 14 -6.79 -8.81 7.60
CA VAL A 14 -5.39 -8.82 8.02
C VAL A 14 -4.78 -7.43 7.96
N LEU A 15 -5.08 -6.66 6.90
CA LEU A 15 -4.68 -5.26 6.81
C LEU A 15 -5.24 -4.45 7.98
N PHE A 16 -6.54 -4.60 8.28
CA PHE A 16 -7.20 -3.91 9.38
C PHE A 16 -6.63 -4.28 10.75
N ILE A 17 -6.37 -5.56 10.99
CA ILE A 17 -5.67 -6.03 12.20
C ILE A 17 -4.29 -5.37 12.30
N GLY A 18 -3.54 -5.33 11.19
CA GLY A 18 -2.26 -4.62 11.14
C GLY A 18 -2.39 -3.16 11.57
N ILE A 19 -3.36 -2.43 11.01
CA ILE A 19 -3.63 -1.02 11.35
C ILE A 19 -3.90 -0.85 12.84
N LEU A 20 -4.78 -1.69 13.42
CA LEU A 20 -5.10 -1.60 14.86
C LEU A 20 -3.88 -1.88 15.73
N VAL A 21 -3.08 -2.89 15.38
CA VAL A 21 -1.88 -3.25 16.13
C VAL A 21 -0.82 -2.16 16.02
N GLY A 22 -0.61 -1.59 14.83
CA GLY A 22 0.34 -0.51 14.60
C GLY A 22 -0.05 0.77 15.34
N ALA A 23 -1.32 1.15 15.27
CA ALA A 23 -1.84 2.31 15.98
C ALA A 23 -1.75 2.12 17.51
N GLY A 24 -2.10 0.92 18.02
CA GLY A 24 -1.98 0.61 19.45
C GLY A 24 -0.54 0.61 19.95
N TYR A 25 0.38 0.06 19.17
CA TYR A 25 1.82 0.08 19.45
C TYR A 25 2.34 1.52 19.52
N GLU A 26 2.06 2.32 18.50
CA GLU A 26 2.53 3.70 18.43
C GLU A 26 1.91 4.55 19.53
N TYR A 27 0.60 4.42 19.79
CA TYR A 27 -0.08 5.13 20.88
C TYR A 27 0.56 4.83 22.25
N TYR A 28 0.95 3.57 22.50
CA TYR A 28 1.63 3.18 23.73
C TYR A 28 3.09 3.68 23.78
N SER A 29 3.80 3.64 22.65
CA SER A 29 5.22 3.99 22.58
C SER A 29 5.48 5.51 22.58
N SER A 30 4.57 6.30 22.01
CA SER A 30 4.92 7.64 21.52
C SER A 30 4.57 8.79 22.45
N GLY A 31 4.15 8.52 23.70
CA GLY A 31 4.03 9.52 24.78
C GLY A 31 3.79 10.96 24.32
N ASN A 32 2.66 11.23 23.65
CA ASN A 32 2.27 12.54 23.11
C ASN A 32 3.34 13.30 22.30
N PHE A 33 4.02 12.66 21.35
CA PHE A 33 4.81 13.38 20.35
C PHE A 33 3.90 13.90 19.23
N GLN A 34 3.72 15.22 19.14
CA GLN A 34 3.13 15.85 17.96
C GLN A 34 4.22 16.01 16.89
N VAL A 35 3.95 15.53 15.68
CA VAL A 35 4.83 15.75 14.54
C VAL A 35 4.68 17.21 14.10
N GLU A 36 5.76 17.99 14.18
CA GLU A 36 5.82 19.29 13.50
C GLU A 36 5.61 19.07 12.00
N MET A 37 4.55 19.66 11.44
CA MET A 37 4.30 19.62 10.00
C MET A 37 5.54 20.14 9.27
N MET A 38 6.02 19.35 8.31
CA MET A 38 7.23 19.69 7.55
C MET A 38 7.07 21.06 6.88
N LYS A 39 8.04 21.94 7.14
CA LYS A 39 8.26 23.19 6.40
C LYS A 39 8.18 22.91 4.89
N GLU A 40 7.54 23.79 4.13
CA GLU A 40 7.51 23.71 2.66
C GLU A 40 8.94 23.61 2.10
N VAL A 41 9.37 22.39 1.81
CA VAL A 41 10.54 22.14 0.98
C VAL A 41 10.04 22.18 -0.45
N ASN A 42 10.65 23.01 -1.30
CA ASN A 42 10.41 22.99 -2.73
C ASN A 42 10.95 21.66 -3.28
N ILE A 43 10.14 20.61 -3.18
CA ILE A 43 10.48 19.27 -3.62
C ILE A 43 10.30 19.25 -5.13
N ASN A 44 11.39 18.93 -5.84
CA ASN A 44 11.32 18.66 -7.27
C ASN A 44 10.33 17.50 -7.51
N GLN A 45 9.19 17.80 -8.11
CA GLN A 45 8.11 16.84 -8.37
C GLN A 45 8.60 15.61 -9.13
N LEU A 46 9.59 15.77 -10.01
CA LEU A 46 10.16 14.65 -10.76
C LEU A 46 11.00 13.72 -9.88
N MET A 47 11.69 14.26 -8.86
CA MET A 47 12.40 13.47 -7.86
C MET A 47 11.43 12.79 -6.87
N ALA A 48 10.33 13.45 -6.51
CA ALA A 48 9.27 12.83 -5.71
C ALA A 48 8.65 11.64 -6.46
N LEU A 49 8.29 11.85 -7.73
CA LEU A 49 7.71 10.81 -8.59
C LEU A 49 8.64 9.61 -8.75
N SER A 50 9.93 9.84 -9.02
CA SER A 50 10.88 8.74 -9.14
C SER A 50 11.04 7.96 -7.83
N SER A 51 11.08 8.67 -6.69
CA SER A 51 11.15 8.03 -5.36
C SER A 51 9.93 7.17 -5.06
N ILE A 52 8.72 7.66 -5.35
CA ILE A 52 7.47 6.93 -5.13
C ILE A 52 7.38 5.72 -6.07
N ILE A 53 7.70 5.88 -7.35
CA ILE A 53 7.73 4.76 -8.30
C ILE A 53 8.72 3.68 -7.82
N LEU A 54 9.89 4.06 -7.31
CA LEU A 54 10.88 3.09 -6.79
C LEU A 54 10.34 2.35 -5.57
N LYS A 55 9.70 3.03 -4.62
CA LYS A 55 9.06 2.40 -3.45
C LYS A 55 7.96 1.43 -3.88
N ASN A 56 7.10 1.84 -4.82
CA ASN A 56 6.02 1.02 -5.33
C ASN A 56 6.53 -0.19 -6.11
N THR A 57 7.62 -0.02 -6.87
CA THR A 57 8.31 -1.12 -7.55
C THR A 57 8.88 -2.12 -6.54
N ALA A 58 9.54 -1.62 -5.49
CA ALA A 58 10.10 -2.48 -4.45
C ALA A 58 9.00 -3.26 -3.73
N ALA A 59 7.88 -2.61 -3.39
CA ALA A 59 6.73 -3.27 -2.77
C ALA A 59 6.07 -4.32 -3.69
N PHE A 60 5.92 -4.01 -4.98
CA PHE A 60 5.42 -4.93 -6.00
C PHE A 60 6.32 -6.18 -6.12
N LEU A 61 7.63 -5.98 -6.29
CA LEU A 61 8.59 -7.08 -6.37
C LEU A 61 8.64 -7.90 -5.07
N LEU A 62 8.55 -7.23 -3.92
CA LEU A 62 8.49 -7.87 -2.62
C LEU A 62 7.27 -8.79 -2.53
N LEU A 63 6.07 -8.31 -2.89
CA LEU A 63 4.87 -9.13 -2.95
C LEU A 63 5.02 -10.28 -3.96
N GLY A 64 5.77 -10.07 -5.05
CA GLY A 64 6.21 -11.08 -6.01
C GLY A 64 6.92 -12.29 -5.40
N LEU A 65 7.60 -12.15 -4.26
CA LEU A 65 8.21 -13.26 -3.54
C LEU A 65 7.19 -14.32 -3.11
N THR A 66 5.89 -13.99 -3.10
CA THR A 66 4.80 -14.95 -2.93
C THR A 66 4.91 -16.15 -3.86
N LEU A 67 5.39 -15.96 -5.11
CA LEU A 67 5.55 -17.07 -6.07
C LEU A 67 6.61 -18.10 -5.64
N ILE A 68 7.56 -17.69 -4.78
CA ILE A 68 8.64 -18.54 -4.27
C ILE A 68 8.29 -19.06 -2.87
N VAL A 69 7.86 -18.16 -1.99
CA VAL A 69 7.64 -18.40 -0.56
C VAL A 69 6.27 -19.01 -0.28
N GLY A 70 5.30 -18.79 -1.17
CA GLY A 70 3.93 -19.29 -1.09
C GLY A 70 2.93 -18.27 -0.53
N LYS A 71 1.65 -18.67 -0.56
CA LYS A 71 0.49 -17.78 -0.31
C LYS A 71 0.47 -17.12 1.08
N TRP A 72 1.12 -17.71 2.08
CA TRP A 72 1.16 -17.14 3.43
C TRP A 72 1.93 -15.81 3.46
N PHE A 73 2.85 -15.60 2.52
CA PHE A 73 3.61 -14.35 2.41
C PHE A 73 2.71 -13.14 2.12
N ILE A 74 1.61 -13.32 1.38
CA ILE A 74 0.59 -12.29 1.17
C ILE A 74 0.05 -11.78 2.51
N ILE A 75 -0.18 -12.69 3.46
CA ILE A 75 -0.71 -12.32 4.78
C ILE A 75 0.29 -11.46 5.52
N LEU A 76 1.56 -11.85 5.54
CA LEU A 76 2.60 -11.02 6.14
C LEU A 76 2.72 -9.65 5.48
N PHE A 77 2.70 -9.61 4.15
CA PHE A 77 2.81 -8.37 3.39
C PHE A 77 1.71 -7.38 3.79
N PHE A 78 0.45 -7.81 3.83
CA PHE A 78 -0.65 -6.93 4.23
C PHE A 78 -0.64 -6.61 5.73
N LEU A 79 -0.19 -7.52 6.59
CA LEU A 79 -0.08 -7.26 8.02
C LEU A 79 0.94 -6.16 8.30
N ILE A 80 2.13 -6.24 7.68
CA ILE A 80 3.20 -5.26 7.86
C ILE A 80 2.81 -3.90 7.26
N ASN A 81 2.22 -3.88 6.07
CA ASN A 81 1.73 -2.62 5.48
C ASN A 81 0.63 -2.00 6.36
N GLY A 82 -0.31 -2.80 6.85
CA GLY A 82 -1.32 -2.33 7.80
C GLY A 82 -0.69 -1.76 9.07
N PHE A 83 0.30 -2.44 9.65
CA PHE A 83 1.03 -1.97 10.82
C PHE A 83 1.69 -0.61 10.59
N ASN A 84 2.38 -0.42 9.47
CA ASN A 84 3.01 0.86 9.12
C ASN A 84 1.98 1.99 8.96
N ILE A 85 0.83 1.71 8.32
CA ILE A 85 -0.29 2.66 8.21
C ILE A 85 -0.81 3.04 9.61
N GLY A 86 -1.00 2.04 10.47
CA GLY A 86 -1.45 2.23 11.84
C GLY A 86 -0.51 3.14 12.65
N MET A 87 0.80 2.87 12.60
CA MET A 87 1.79 3.73 13.26
C MET A 87 1.72 5.17 12.74
N PHE A 88 1.68 5.35 11.42
CA PHE A 88 1.65 6.69 10.83
C PHE A 88 0.36 7.45 11.16
N SER A 89 -0.77 6.74 11.28
CA SER A 89 -2.08 7.35 11.54
C SER A 89 -2.19 8.04 12.90
N VAL A 90 -1.39 7.65 13.90
CA VAL A 90 -1.43 8.25 15.25
C VAL A 90 -0.91 9.68 15.26
N HIS A 91 -0.06 10.03 14.30
CA HIS A 91 0.59 11.34 14.20
C HIS A 91 -0.20 12.38 13.42
N LEU A 92 -1.34 11.98 12.84
CA LEU A 92 -2.17 12.82 11.99
C LEU A 92 -3.56 12.98 12.59
N SER A 93 -4.17 14.15 12.43
CA SER A 93 -5.61 14.28 12.60
C SER A 93 -6.33 13.42 11.57
N ILE A 94 -7.60 13.09 11.84
CA ILE A 94 -8.39 12.27 10.92
C ILE A 94 -8.53 12.90 9.53
N ILE A 95 -8.57 14.24 9.45
CA ILE A 95 -8.68 14.99 8.19
C ILE A 95 -7.37 14.88 7.41
N GLU A 96 -6.23 15.12 8.07
CA GLU A 96 -4.91 14.99 7.46
C GLU A 96 -4.67 13.56 6.96
N PHE A 97 -5.04 12.55 7.76
CA PHE A 97 -4.93 11.16 7.35
C PHE A 97 -5.78 10.86 6.10
N ILE A 98 -7.02 11.33 6.05
CA ILE A 98 -7.90 11.14 4.89
C ILE A 98 -7.34 11.84 3.66
N VAL A 99 -6.87 13.08 3.78
CA VAL A 99 -6.41 13.87 2.63
C VAL A 99 -5.06 13.40 2.11
N LEU A 100 -4.12 13.11 3.01
CA LEU A 100 -2.77 12.71 2.62
C LEU A 100 -2.75 11.27 2.13
N PHE A 101 -3.40 10.35 2.83
CA PHE A 101 -3.17 8.91 2.64
C PHE A 101 -4.19 8.26 1.69
N LEU A 102 -5.45 8.66 1.78
CA LEU A 102 -6.56 7.98 1.12
C LEU A 102 -6.53 8.09 -0.42
N PRO A 103 -6.16 9.24 -1.03
CA PRO A 103 -6.19 9.40 -2.48
C PRO A 103 -5.27 8.43 -3.24
N HIS A 104 -4.06 8.17 -2.74
CA HIS A 104 -3.11 7.26 -3.38
C HIS A 104 -3.14 5.86 -2.74
N GLY A 105 -3.30 5.78 -1.42
CA GLY A 105 -3.33 4.52 -0.67
C GLY A 105 -4.47 3.58 -1.08
N ILE A 106 -5.62 4.10 -1.52
CA ILE A 106 -6.69 3.25 -2.10
C ILE A 106 -6.23 2.59 -3.41
N PHE A 107 -5.56 3.33 -4.29
CA PHE A 107 -5.07 2.76 -5.55
C PHE A 107 -4.03 1.68 -5.29
N GLU A 108 -3.08 1.96 -4.40
CA GLU A 108 -2.04 0.99 -4.02
C GLU A 108 -2.65 -0.27 -3.41
N TYR A 109 -3.62 -0.11 -2.50
CA TYR A 109 -4.36 -1.25 -1.94
C TYR A 109 -5.02 -2.09 -3.03
N VAL A 110 -5.75 -1.46 -3.95
CA VAL A 110 -6.45 -2.16 -5.05
C VAL A 110 -5.47 -2.89 -5.95
N VAL A 111 -4.31 -2.28 -6.22
CA VAL A 111 -3.23 -2.90 -7.00
C VAL A 111 -2.68 -4.12 -6.26
N PHE A 112 -2.18 -3.99 -5.04
CA PHE A 112 -1.57 -5.10 -4.30
C PHE A 112 -2.58 -6.22 -4.01
N TYR A 113 -3.85 -5.87 -3.80
CA TYR A 113 -4.93 -6.84 -3.68
C TYR A 113 -5.15 -7.62 -4.98
N SER A 114 -5.13 -6.93 -6.13
CA SER A 114 -5.25 -7.55 -7.45
C SER A 114 -4.05 -8.43 -7.78
N GLU A 115 -2.84 -7.97 -7.44
CA GLU A 115 -1.59 -8.72 -7.58
C GLU A 115 -1.63 -10.02 -6.78
N SER A 116 -2.04 -9.94 -5.52
CA SER A 116 -2.21 -11.10 -4.64
C SER A 116 -3.17 -12.12 -5.21
N LYS A 117 -4.28 -11.69 -5.82
CA LYS A 117 -5.22 -12.60 -6.50
C LYS A 117 -4.57 -13.29 -7.69
N VAL A 118 -3.79 -12.57 -8.48
CA VAL A 118 -3.07 -13.15 -9.63
C VAL A 118 -2.05 -14.19 -9.17
N PHE A 119 -1.30 -13.93 -8.10
CA PHE A 119 -0.36 -14.92 -7.54
C PHE A 119 -1.06 -16.13 -6.95
N ILE A 120 -2.20 -15.96 -6.29
CA ILE A 120 -2.98 -17.08 -5.78
C ILE A 120 -3.49 -17.95 -6.93
N ILE A 121 -3.97 -17.36 -8.02
CA ILE A 121 -4.37 -18.09 -9.23
C ILE A 121 -3.17 -18.83 -9.84
N ASP A 122 -1.99 -18.20 -9.89
CA ASP A 122 -0.79 -18.87 -10.41
C ASP A 122 -0.40 -20.09 -9.59
N LEU A 123 -0.37 -19.94 -8.27
CA LEU A 123 -0.05 -21.00 -7.32
C LEU A 123 -1.12 -22.10 -7.24
N ASP A 124 -2.37 -21.82 -7.66
CA ASP A 124 -3.44 -22.83 -7.76
C ASP A 124 -3.47 -23.55 -9.13
N GLY A 125 -2.50 -23.29 -10.01
CA GLY A 125 -2.39 -23.96 -11.31
C GLY A 125 -2.86 -23.08 -12.47
N SER A 126 -2.17 -21.94 -12.67
CA SER A 126 -2.47 -20.98 -13.75
C SER A 126 -2.45 -21.56 -15.16
N PRO A 127 -3.21 -20.96 -16.09
CA PRO A 127 -3.29 -21.42 -17.47
C PRO A 127 -2.02 -21.16 -18.31
N SER A 128 -1.18 -20.15 -17.99
CA SER A 128 0.15 -19.95 -18.63
C SER A 128 0.98 -18.80 -18.01
N LYS A 129 2.31 -18.83 -18.21
CA LYS A 129 3.21 -17.73 -17.80
C LYS A 129 2.97 -16.42 -18.56
N ALA A 130 2.61 -16.48 -19.85
CA ALA A 130 2.28 -15.28 -20.63
C ALA A 130 1.05 -14.54 -20.06
N TRP A 131 0.06 -15.29 -19.58
CA TRP A 131 -1.11 -14.72 -18.91
C TRP A 131 -0.74 -14.00 -17.62
N LEU A 132 0.16 -14.60 -16.81
CA LEU A 132 0.68 -14.01 -15.58
C LEU A 132 1.37 -12.67 -15.87
N PHE A 133 2.38 -12.65 -16.74
CA PHE A 133 3.14 -11.44 -17.06
C PHE A 133 2.27 -10.32 -17.62
N LYS A 134 1.32 -10.64 -18.51
CA LYS A 134 0.39 -9.63 -19.05
C LYS A 134 -0.44 -8.99 -17.95
N ARG A 135 -0.96 -9.76 -16.99
CA ARG A 135 -1.75 -9.22 -15.88
C ARG A 135 -0.90 -8.40 -14.91
N LEU A 136 0.29 -8.88 -14.59
CA LEU A 136 1.23 -8.12 -13.75
C LEU A 136 1.59 -6.78 -14.38
N GLY A 137 1.81 -6.72 -15.70
CA GLY A 137 2.05 -5.46 -16.41
C GLY A 137 0.87 -4.47 -16.28
N PHE A 138 -0.37 -4.94 -16.48
CA PHE A 138 -1.55 -4.09 -16.28
C PHE A 138 -1.74 -3.63 -14.83
N ILE A 139 -1.46 -4.50 -13.86
CA ILE A 139 -1.54 -4.16 -12.44
C ILE A 139 -0.49 -3.11 -12.08
N TYR A 140 0.74 -3.25 -12.58
CA TYR A 140 1.82 -2.31 -12.34
C TYR A 140 1.52 -0.90 -12.88
N LEU A 141 0.81 -0.77 -14.01
CA LEU A 141 0.32 0.53 -14.48
C LEU A 141 -0.54 1.25 -13.42
N GLY A 142 -1.30 0.51 -12.60
CA GLY A 142 -2.04 1.06 -11.47
C GLY A 142 -1.14 1.71 -10.42
N LEU A 143 0.06 1.17 -10.16
CA LEU A 143 1.03 1.79 -9.24
C LEU A 143 1.63 3.07 -9.81
N VAL A 144 1.84 3.12 -11.13
CA VAL A 144 2.28 4.35 -11.80
C VAL A 144 1.20 5.42 -11.68
N LEU A 145 -0.07 5.06 -11.86
CA LEU A 145 -1.19 5.98 -11.65
C LEU A 145 -1.29 6.43 -10.18
N ALA A 146 -1.11 5.54 -9.21
CA ALA A 146 -1.08 5.89 -7.79
C ALA A 146 0.01 6.92 -7.49
N ALA A 147 1.22 6.73 -8.04
CA ALA A 147 2.32 7.66 -7.88
C ALA A 147 2.04 9.04 -8.52
N LEU A 148 1.36 9.07 -9.67
CA LEU A 148 0.93 10.33 -10.28
C LEU A 148 -0.11 11.05 -9.42
N VAL A 149 -1.06 10.31 -8.84
CA VAL A 149 -2.04 10.86 -7.88
C VAL A 149 -1.31 11.44 -6.67
N GLU A 150 -0.35 10.72 -6.10
CA GLU A 150 0.39 11.16 -4.92
C GLU A 150 1.22 12.43 -5.17
N VAL A 151 1.86 12.56 -6.33
CA VAL A 151 2.74 13.70 -6.61
C VAL A 151 1.97 14.93 -7.11
N PHE A 152 0.92 14.74 -7.90
CA PHE A 152 0.25 15.84 -8.59
C PHE A 152 -1.11 16.18 -8.02
N ILE A 153 -1.85 15.21 -7.48
CA ILE A 153 -3.24 15.42 -7.02
C ILE A 153 -3.26 15.62 -5.51
N THR A 154 -2.60 14.76 -4.73
CA THR A 154 -2.57 14.87 -3.27
C THR A 154 -2.12 16.25 -2.79
N PRO A 155 -1.04 16.88 -3.32
CA PRO A 155 -0.64 18.21 -2.86
C PRO A 155 -1.65 19.30 -3.20
N LEU A 156 -2.36 19.18 -4.33
CA LEU A 156 -3.45 20.10 -4.66
C LEU A 156 -4.59 19.98 -3.65
N ILE A 157 -5.01 18.75 -3.32
CA ILE A 157 -6.08 18.54 -2.32
C ILE A 157 -5.67 19.11 -0.97
N VAL A 158 -4.42 18.86 -0.54
CA VAL A 158 -3.87 19.41 0.71
C VAL A 158 -4.00 20.93 0.74
N GLN A 159 -3.55 21.64 -0.30
CA GLN A 159 -3.62 23.11 -0.37
C GLN A 159 -5.03 23.70 -0.23
N TYR A 160 -6.08 22.94 -0.59
CA TYR A 160 -7.47 23.42 -0.51
C TYR A 160 -8.19 23.01 0.79
N VAL A 161 -7.67 22.03 1.52
CA VAL A 161 -8.37 21.41 2.67
C VAL A 161 -7.65 21.65 4.01
N ILE A 162 -6.33 21.79 4.00
CA ILE A 162 -5.46 21.95 5.17
C ILE A 162 -4.67 23.26 5.01
#